data_AF-A0AAE0GQJ5-F1
#
_entry.id   AF-A0AAE0GQJ5-F1
#
_cell.length_a   1.000
_cell.length_b   1.000
_cell.length_c   1.000
_cell.angle_alpha   90.00
_cell.angle_beta   90.00
_cell.angle_gamma   90.00
#
_symmetry.space_group_name_H-M   'P 1'
#
loop_
_entity.id
_entity.type
_entity.pdbx_description
1 polymer ?
#
loop_
_entity_poly.entity_id
_entity_poly.type
_entity_poly.pdbx_seq_one_letter_code
_entity_poly.pdbx_strand_id
1 'polypeptide(L)'
;MGQVTDDDTDVILKKLGILFPSFYALYYVISLLYLLAFGLPFSKFGYFPFYIDLNDFKPELRDEDDDDRELPLATWLAHVTTFLLTTWLIFFIVRSTRKAWDYACTIGFFHFIMCCVVMQGFPLNWVWWVTIVISTFLLSSLGELTLYRCMDLRDIDLENT
;
A
#
# COMPACT_ATOMS: atom_id res chain seq x y z
N MET A 1 9.52 -16.39 26.81
CA MET A 1 8.67 -16.53 25.62
C MET A 1 7.23 -16.52 26.13
N GLY A 2 6.56 -15.37 26.10
CA GLY A 2 5.23 -15.21 26.71
C GLY A 2 4.17 -15.97 25.91
N GLN A 3 3.26 -16.67 26.59
CA GLN A 3 2.11 -17.30 25.94
C GLN A 3 1.29 -16.19 25.27
N VAL A 4 1.11 -16.28 23.95
CA VAL A 4 0.14 -15.46 23.23
C VAL A 4 -1.23 -15.88 23.75
N THR A 5 -1.89 -14.98 24.48
CA THR A 5 -3.27 -15.20 24.94
C THR A 5 -4.21 -15.08 23.75
N ASP A 6 -5.22 -15.93 23.64
CA ASP A 6 -6.15 -15.96 22.49
C ASP A 6 -6.75 -14.57 22.17
N ASP A 7 -6.99 -13.75 23.21
CA ASP A 7 -7.44 -12.35 23.09
C ASP A 7 -6.56 -11.46 22.20
N ASP A 8 -5.23 -11.65 22.24
CA ASP A 8 -4.30 -10.83 21.44
C ASP A 8 -4.41 -11.15 19.94
N THR A 9 -4.68 -12.42 19.62
CA THR A 9 -4.85 -12.90 18.25
C THR A 9 -6.13 -12.34 17.65
N ASP A 10 -7.22 -12.36 18.41
CA ASP A 10 -8.52 -11.83 17.97
C ASP A 10 -8.46 -10.33 17.67
N VAL A 11 -7.76 -9.56 18.51
CA VAL A 11 -7.55 -8.13 18.26
C VAL A 11 -6.74 -7.90 16.99
N ILE A 12 -5.71 -8.73 16.74
CA ILE A 12 -4.89 -8.63 15.53
C ILE A 12 -5.74 -8.92 14.28
N LEU A 13 -6.46 -10.03 14.28
CA LEU A 13 -7.30 -10.44 13.16
C LEU A 13 -8.40 -9.43 12.86
N LYS A 14 -9.03 -8.85 13.89
CA LYS A 14 -10.04 -7.81 13.72
C LYS A 14 -9.46 -6.55 13.07
N LYS A 15 -8.29 -6.10 13.52
CA LYS A 15 -7.60 -4.94 12.94
C LYS A 15 -7.20 -5.21 11.49
N LEU A 16 -6.67 -6.41 11.22
CA LEU A 16 -6.30 -6.84 9.88
C LEU A 16 -7.53 -6.88 8.94
N GLY A 17 -8.65 -7.42 9.43
CA GLY A 17 -9.92 -7.51 8.71
C GLY A 17 -10.55 -6.16 8.38
N ILE A 18 -10.23 -5.10 9.13
CA ILE A 18 -10.63 -3.72 8.81
C ILE A 18 -9.59 -3.04 7.89
N LEU A 19 -8.31 -3.33 8.13
CA LEU A 19 -7.20 -2.70 7.41
C LEU A 19 -7.17 -3.09 5.93
N PHE A 20 -7.36 -4.37 5.60
CA PHE A 20 -7.38 -4.83 4.20
C PHE A 20 -8.45 -4.17 3.31
N PRO A 21 -9.74 -4.18 3.68
CA PRO A 21 -10.75 -3.52 2.86
C PRO A 21 -10.53 -2.01 2.80
N SER A 22 -10.07 -1.39 3.89
CA SER A 22 -9.74 0.05 3.90
C SER A 22 -8.57 0.38 2.96
N PHE A 23 -7.54 -0.47 2.93
CA PHE A 23 -6.41 -0.35 2.04
C PHE A 23 -6.83 -0.40 0.57
N TYR A 24 -7.62 -1.40 0.17
CA TYR A 24 -8.09 -1.50 -1.21
C TYR A 24 -9.10 -0.42 -1.58
N ALA A 25 -9.97 -0.01 -0.64
CA ALA A 25 -10.85 1.13 -0.87
C ALA A 25 -10.06 2.41 -1.16
N LEU A 26 -9.04 2.69 -0.36
CA LEU A 26 -8.11 3.81 -0.61
C LEU A 26 -7.41 3.64 -1.96
N TYR A 27 -6.89 2.46 -2.27
CA TYR A 27 -6.19 2.19 -3.53
C TYR A 27 -7.08 2.44 -4.74
N TYR A 28 -8.34 1.99 -4.73
CA TYR A 28 -9.26 2.25 -5.84
C TYR A 28 -9.64 3.72 -5.95
N VAL A 29 -9.75 4.47 -4.84
CA VAL A 29 -9.93 5.93 -4.88
C VAL A 29 -8.73 6.61 -5.55
N ILE A 30 -7.51 6.26 -5.13
CA ILE A 30 -6.28 6.81 -5.72
C ILE A 30 -6.14 6.41 -7.20
N SER A 31 -6.47 5.16 -7.53
CA SER A 31 -6.46 4.65 -8.90
C SER A 31 -7.45 5.42 -9.77
N LEU A 32 -8.64 5.74 -9.27
CA LEU A 32 -9.63 6.54 -10.01
C LEU A 32 -9.10 7.94 -10.28
N LEU A 33 -8.47 8.58 -9.28
CA LEU A 33 -7.88 9.90 -9.46
C LEU A 33 -6.80 9.90 -10.55
N TYR A 34 -5.90 8.92 -10.54
CA TYR A 34 -4.87 8.81 -11.56
C TYR A 34 -5.42 8.41 -12.94
N LEU A 35 -6.38 7.48 -13.01
CA LEU A 35 -7.05 7.12 -14.25
C LEU A 35 -7.68 8.35 -14.91
N LEU A 36 -8.37 9.19 -14.14
CA LEU A 36 -8.95 10.44 -14.62
C LEU A 36 -7.88 11.48 -14.99
N ALA A 37 -6.82 11.61 -14.18
CA ALA A 37 -5.75 12.58 -14.42
C ALA A 37 -4.96 12.29 -15.69
N PHE A 38 -4.76 11.00 -16.01
CA PHE A 38 -4.04 10.56 -17.21
C PHE A 38 -4.96 10.27 -18.41
N GLY A 39 -6.28 10.45 -18.26
CA GLY A 39 -7.25 10.22 -19.34
C GLY A 39 -7.36 8.77 -19.80
N LEU A 40 -7.02 7.81 -18.95
CA LEU A 40 -6.99 6.39 -19.28
C LEU A 40 -8.40 5.78 -19.34
N PRO A 41 -8.62 4.74 -20.16
CA PRO A 41 -9.94 4.13 -20.29
C PRO A 41 -10.39 3.41 -19.00
N PHE A 42 -11.66 3.59 -18.65
CA PHE A 42 -12.28 2.96 -17.46
C PHE A 42 -12.24 1.42 -17.47
N SER A 43 -12.06 0.78 -18.63
CA SER A 43 -11.89 -0.67 -18.74
C SER A 43 -10.69 -1.20 -17.94
N LYS A 44 -9.69 -0.35 -17.70
CA LYS A 44 -8.46 -0.66 -16.96
C LYS A 44 -8.62 -0.53 -15.44
N PHE A 45 -9.67 0.13 -14.98
CA PHE A 45 -9.87 0.48 -13.57
C PHE A 45 -9.83 -0.73 -12.64
N GLY A 46 -10.43 -1.85 -13.05
CA GLY A 46 -10.58 -3.04 -12.21
C GLY A 46 -9.26 -3.67 -11.79
N TYR A 47 -8.29 -3.74 -12.70
CA TYR A 47 -6.98 -4.34 -12.45
C TYR A 47 -5.88 -3.32 -12.17
N PHE A 48 -6.21 -2.03 -12.18
CA PHE A 48 -5.25 -0.92 -12.00
C PHE A 48 -4.34 -1.07 -10.77
N PRO A 49 -4.84 -1.44 -9.57
CA PRO A 49 -3.98 -1.64 -8.40
C PRO A 49 -3.01 -2.82 -8.52
N PHE A 50 -3.33 -3.78 -9.39
CA PHE A 50 -2.64 -5.07 -9.48
C PHE A 50 -1.66 -5.14 -10.65
N TYR A 51 -1.52 -4.06 -11.40
CA TYR A 51 -0.71 -4.02 -12.61
C TYR A 51 0.78 -4.30 -12.28
N ILE A 52 1.33 -5.35 -12.91
CA ILE A 52 2.69 -5.86 -12.64
C ILE A 52 3.73 -5.46 -13.70
N ASP A 53 3.30 -5.07 -14.90
CA ASP A 53 4.20 -4.84 -16.02
C ASP A 53 4.68 -3.38 -16.08
N LEU A 54 5.73 -3.08 -15.33
CA LEU A 54 6.34 -1.76 -15.24
C LEU A 54 7.60 -1.62 -16.14
N ASN A 55 7.71 -2.41 -17.21
CA ASN A 55 8.91 -2.41 -18.05
C ASN A 55 9.10 -1.11 -18.85
N ASP A 56 8.04 -0.30 -19.01
CA ASP A 56 8.06 0.90 -19.84
C ASP A 56 7.62 2.17 -19.08
N PHE A 57 8.53 2.71 -18.26
CA PHE A 57 8.46 4.13 -17.82
C PHE A 57 8.88 5.11 -18.93
N LYS A 58 9.01 4.65 -20.18
CA LYS A 58 9.49 5.45 -21.31
C LYS A 58 8.32 5.77 -22.25
N PRO A 59 7.56 6.86 -21.99
CA PRO A 59 6.45 7.26 -22.86
C PRO A 59 6.93 7.61 -24.29
N GLU A 60 8.21 7.93 -24.47
CA GLU A 60 8.82 8.33 -25.75
C GLU A 60 8.99 7.19 -26.77
N LEU A 61 8.87 5.92 -26.35
CA LEU A 61 9.06 4.76 -27.23
C LEU A 61 7.74 4.10 -27.67
N ARG A 62 6.59 4.58 -27.18
CA ARG A 62 5.27 4.08 -27.60
C ARG A 62 4.73 4.93 -28.73
N ASP A 63 4.14 4.26 -29.70
CA ASP A 63 3.48 4.92 -30.82
C ASP A 63 2.43 5.92 -30.30
N GLU A 64 2.32 7.09 -30.92
CA GLU A 64 1.37 8.14 -30.50
C GLU A 64 -0.09 7.65 -30.50
N ASP A 65 -0.39 6.58 -31.25
CA ASP A 65 -1.71 5.95 -31.35
C ASP A 65 -2.02 4.96 -30.20
N ASP A 66 -1.09 4.72 -29.27
CA ASP A 66 -1.28 3.80 -28.16
C ASP A 66 -1.92 4.49 -26.94
N ASP A 67 -3.23 4.29 -26.79
CA ASP A 67 -4.08 4.83 -25.71
C ASP A 67 -3.59 4.47 -24.29
N ASP A 68 -2.78 3.41 -24.17
CA ASP A 68 -2.32 2.89 -22.88
C ASP A 68 -0.91 3.38 -22.49
N ARG A 69 -0.32 4.35 -23.20
CA ARG A 69 1.08 4.78 -23.02
C ARG A 69 1.43 5.23 -21.60
N GLU A 70 0.49 5.90 -20.93
CA GLU A 70 0.69 6.44 -19.57
C GLU A 70 0.36 5.42 -18.46
N LEU A 71 -0.15 4.23 -18.82
CA LEU A 71 -0.63 3.23 -17.86
C LEU A 71 0.46 2.77 -16.86
N PRO A 72 1.71 2.46 -17.27
CA PRO A 72 2.75 2.06 -16.32
C PRO A 72 3.11 3.17 -15.32
N LEU A 73 3.16 4.43 -15.78
CA LEU A 73 3.44 5.57 -14.92
C LEU A 73 2.30 5.83 -13.94
N ALA A 74 1.06 5.83 -14.43
CA ALA A 74 -0.13 6.10 -13.63
C ALA A 74 -0.35 5.02 -12.56
N THR A 75 -0.16 3.74 -12.90
CA THR A 75 -0.27 2.62 -11.95
C THR A 75 0.83 2.63 -10.90
N TRP A 76 2.07 2.98 -11.29
CA TRP A 76 3.16 3.16 -10.35
C TRP A 76 2.94 4.34 -9.39
N LEU A 77 2.48 5.49 -9.88
CA LEU A 77 2.15 6.65 -9.05
C LEU A 77 1.01 6.33 -8.06
N ALA A 78 0.00 5.59 -8.51
CA ALA A 78 -1.08 5.13 -7.65
C ALA A 78 -0.56 4.18 -6.56
N HIS A 79 0.36 3.28 -6.89
CA HIS A 79 1.00 2.38 -5.93
C HIS A 79 1.74 3.15 -4.84
N VAL A 80 2.69 4.00 -5.23
CA VAL A 80 3.53 4.75 -4.28
C VAL A 80 2.67 5.66 -3.40
N THR A 81 1.71 6.37 -3.99
CA THR A 81 0.80 7.26 -3.26
C THR A 81 -0.09 6.49 -2.30
N THR A 82 -0.64 5.34 -2.72
CA THR A 82 -1.48 4.52 -1.83
C THR A 82 -0.69 3.99 -0.65
N PHE A 83 0.51 3.46 -0.87
CA PHE A 83 1.37 2.98 0.22
C PHE A 83 1.74 4.11 1.18
N LEU A 84 2.05 5.31 0.66
CA LEU A 84 2.30 6.48 1.51
C LEU A 84 1.09 6.84 2.38
N LEU A 85 -0.10 6.93 1.77
CA LEU A 85 -1.34 7.28 2.49
C LEU A 85 -1.83 6.17 3.43
N THR A 86 -1.43 4.93 3.19
CA THR A 86 -1.72 3.78 4.09
C THR A 86 -1.06 3.96 5.46
N THR A 87 -0.03 4.81 5.57
CA THR A 87 0.53 5.24 6.86
C THR A 87 -0.57 5.77 7.79
N TRP A 88 -1.53 6.54 7.27
CA TRP A 88 -2.67 7.04 8.04
C TRP A 88 -3.62 5.93 8.48
N LEU A 89 -3.84 4.93 7.63
CA LEU A 89 -4.65 3.77 8.01
C LEU A 89 -4.00 2.99 9.15
N ILE A 90 -2.69 2.78 9.09
CA ILE A 90 -1.93 2.16 10.19
C ILE A 90 -2.06 3.01 11.46
N PHE A 91 -1.89 4.32 11.36
CA PHE A 91 -2.04 5.24 12.49
C PHE A 91 -3.42 5.13 13.16
N PHE A 92 -4.51 5.20 12.39
CA PHE A 92 -5.86 5.21 12.95
C PHE A 92 -6.38 3.84 13.41
N ILE A 93 -6.02 2.75 12.71
CA ILE A 93 -6.56 1.40 12.95
C ILE A 93 -5.65 0.60 13.90
N VAL A 94 -4.34 0.57 13.64
CA VAL A 94 -3.40 -0.27 14.39
C VAL A 94 -3.12 0.33 15.76
N ARG A 95 -2.88 1.65 15.83
CA ARG A 95 -2.63 2.40 17.08
C ARG A 95 -1.62 1.72 18.02
N SER A 96 -0.56 1.13 17.44
CA SER A 96 0.43 0.39 18.21
C SER A 96 1.76 0.40 17.46
N THR A 97 2.73 1.14 17.98
CA THR A 97 4.07 1.30 17.40
C THR A 97 4.75 -0.07 17.22
N ARG A 98 4.70 -0.93 18.25
CA ARG A 98 5.34 -2.25 18.24
C ARG A 98 4.83 -3.19 17.15
N LYS A 99 3.58 -3.04 16.71
CA LYS A 99 2.95 -3.91 15.70
C LYS A 99 2.94 -3.27 14.30
N ALA A 100 3.33 -2.00 14.15
CA ALA A 100 3.17 -1.24 12.90
C ALA A 100 3.89 -1.91 11.72
N TRP A 101 5.11 -2.39 11.94
CA TRP A 101 5.89 -3.13 10.95
C TRP A 101 5.21 -4.41 10.48
N ASP A 102 4.65 -5.19 11.40
CA ASP A 102 3.99 -6.46 11.05
C ASP A 102 2.81 -6.22 10.12
N TYR A 103 1.98 -5.21 10.40
CA TYR A 103 0.85 -4.85 9.53
C TYR A 103 1.30 -4.32 8.17
N ALA A 104 2.32 -3.47 8.13
CA ALA A 104 2.84 -2.92 6.88
C ALA A 104 3.42 -4.02 5.97
N CYS A 105 4.26 -4.90 6.52
CA CYS A 105 4.80 -6.05 5.81
C CYS A 105 3.69 -7.01 5.37
N THR A 106 2.68 -7.24 6.21
CA THR A 106 1.52 -8.09 5.86
C THR A 106 0.74 -7.49 4.69
N ILE A 107 0.47 -6.17 4.68
CA ILE A 107 -0.17 -5.50 3.55
C ILE A 107 0.66 -5.68 2.27
N GLY A 108 1.96 -5.39 2.31
CA GLY A 108 2.84 -5.52 1.15
C GLY A 108 2.86 -6.95 0.58
N PHE A 109 2.95 -7.95 1.46
CA PHE A 109 2.94 -9.36 1.08
C PHE A 109 1.61 -9.80 0.46
N PHE A 110 0.48 -9.46 1.08
CA PHE A 110 -0.83 -9.80 0.52
C PHE A 110 -1.12 -9.04 -0.77
N HIS A 111 -0.64 -7.80 -0.90
CA HIS A 111 -0.73 -7.07 -2.15
C HIS A 111 0.03 -7.77 -3.27
N PHE A 112 1.26 -8.24 -3.02
CA PHE A 112 2.02 -9.07 -3.96
C PHE A 112 1.25 -10.33 -4.38
N ILE A 113 0.65 -11.07 -3.43
CA ILE A 113 -0.16 -12.25 -3.75
C ILE A 113 -1.34 -11.86 -4.64
N MET A 114 -2.05 -10.78 -4.30
CA MET A 114 -3.20 -10.34 -5.08
C MET A 114 -2.79 -9.87 -6.48
N CYS A 115 -1.64 -9.22 -6.65
CA CYS A 115 -1.10 -8.91 -7.97
C CYS A 115 -0.90 -10.19 -8.81
N CYS A 116 -0.32 -11.23 -8.21
CA CYS A 116 -0.13 -12.51 -8.89
C CYS A 116 -1.47 -13.18 -9.27
N VAL A 117 -2.44 -13.16 -8.35
CA VAL A 117 -3.75 -13.78 -8.54
C VAL A 117 -4.57 -13.02 -9.58
N VAL A 118 -4.63 -11.70 -9.52
CA VAL A 118 -5.47 -10.91 -10.44
C VAL A 118 -4.87 -10.88 -11.84
N MET A 119 -3.55 -10.72 -11.97
CA MET A 119 -2.87 -10.70 -13.27
C MET A 119 -2.62 -12.11 -13.83
N GLN A 120 -2.90 -13.16 -13.06
CA GLN A 120 -2.62 -14.56 -13.44
C GLN A 120 -1.18 -14.75 -13.91
N GLY A 121 -0.23 -14.03 -13.28
CA GLY A 121 1.16 -13.94 -13.73
C GLY A 121 2.10 -13.48 -12.62
N PHE A 122 3.36 -13.86 -12.72
CA PHE A 122 4.38 -13.48 -11.74
C PHE A 122 5.10 -12.19 -12.16
N PRO A 123 5.33 -11.22 -11.24
CA PRO A 123 6.04 -10.00 -11.57
C PRO A 123 7.52 -10.30 -11.86
N LEU A 124 7.90 -10.26 -13.13
CA LEU A 124 9.30 -10.42 -13.55
C LEU A 124 10.05 -9.07 -13.63
N ASN A 125 9.33 -7.96 -13.61
CA ASN A 125 9.89 -6.63 -13.72
C ASN A 125 10.62 -6.21 -12.43
N TRP A 126 11.89 -5.79 -12.55
CA TRP A 126 12.71 -5.40 -11.39
C TRP A 126 12.27 -4.08 -10.76
N VAL A 127 11.73 -3.14 -11.54
CA VAL A 127 11.25 -1.84 -11.03
C VAL A 127 10.07 -2.05 -10.09
N TRP A 128 9.20 -2.99 -10.42
CA TRP A 128 8.09 -3.43 -9.58
C TRP A 128 8.61 -3.97 -8.23
N TRP A 129 9.62 -4.84 -8.25
CA TRP A 129 10.25 -5.37 -7.03
C TRP A 129 10.86 -4.28 -6.15
N VAL A 130 11.61 -3.36 -6.75
CA VAL A 130 12.20 -2.23 -6.02
C VAL A 130 11.09 -1.34 -5.43
N THR A 131 10.03 -1.09 -6.20
CA THR A 131 8.89 -0.28 -5.75
C THR A 131 8.20 -0.91 -4.56
N ILE A 132 7.79 -2.19 -4.63
CA ILE A 132 7.07 -2.82 -3.52
C ILE A 132 7.93 -2.89 -2.25
N VAL A 133 9.23 -3.17 -2.37
CA VAL A 133 10.14 -3.25 -1.22
C VAL A 133 10.33 -1.87 -0.59
N ILE A 134 10.61 -0.84 -1.38
CA ILE A 134 10.81 0.53 -0.87
C ILE A 134 9.50 1.08 -0.30
N SER A 135 8.38 0.91 -1.00
CA SER A 135 7.07 1.38 -0.52
C SER A 135 6.66 0.69 0.79
N THR A 136 6.91 -0.61 0.93
CA THR A 136 6.65 -1.34 2.19
C THR A 136 7.58 -0.84 3.29
N PHE A 137 8.87 -0.67 3.02
CA PHE A 137 9.83 -0.16 4.00
C PHE A 137 9.47 1.25 4.48
N LEU A 138 9.11 2.15 3.56
CA LEU A 138 8.67 3.50 3.87
C LEU A 138 7.36 3.50 4.68
N LEU A 139 6.38 2.68 4.30
CA LEU A 139 5.14 2.50 5.05
C LEU A 139 5.42 2.05 6.49
N SER A 140 6.29 1.05 6.68
CA SER A 140 6.68 0.57 8.01
C SER A 140 7.35 1.68 8.82
N SER A 141 8.35 2.34 8.23
CA SER A 141 9.15 3.38 8.91
C SER A 141 8.31 4.62 9.27
N LEU A 142 7.47 5.09 8.34
CA LEU A 142 6.60 6.24 8.56
C LEU A 142 5.46 5.90 9.52
N GLY A 143 4.91 4.69 9.45
CA GLY A 143 3.89 4.20 10.38
C GLY A 143 4.41 4.17 11.81
N GLU A 144 5.58 3.59 12.01
CA GLU A 144 6.25 3.58 13.32
C GLU A 144 6.57 5.00 13.80
N LEU A 145 7.18 5.83 12.95
CA LEU A 145 7.54 7.20 13.31
C LEU A 145 6.31 8.03 13.72
N THR A 146 5.21 7.92 12.99
CA THR A 146 3.98 8.68 13.25
C THR A 146 3.33 8.22 14.55
N LEU A 147 3.26 6.91 14.79
CA LEU A 147 2.72 6.35 16.03
C LEU A 147 3.58 6.73 17.23
N TYR A 148 4.89 6.56 17.13
CA TYR A 148 5.83 6.91 18.19
C TYR A 148 5.74 8.40 18.58
N ARG A 149 5.72 9.29 17.57
CA ARG A 149 5.67 10.75 17.80
C ARG A 149 4.33 11.23 18.33
N CYS A 150 3.23 10.73 17.79
CA CYS A 150 1.90 11.29 18.07
C CYS A 150 1.15 10.57 19.20
N MET A 151 1.51 9.32 19.52
CA MET A 151 0.92 8.56 20.62
C MET A 151 1.92 8.43 21.76
N ASP A 152 3.00 7.67 21.56
CA ASP A 152 3.87 7.24 22.68
C ASP A 152 4.54 8.42 23.38
N LEU A 153 5.09 9.40 22.63
CA LEU A 153 5.70 10.59 23.25
C LEU A 153 4.68 11.51 23.93
N ARG A 154 3.47 11.61 23.38
CA ARG A 154 2.43 12.50 23.94
C ARG A 154 1.88 11.95 25.25
N ASP A 155 1.77 10.64 25.37
CA ASP A 155 1.30 10.00 26.61
C ASP A 155 2.31 10.22 27.76
N ILE A 156 3.62 10.23 27.47
CA ILE A 156 4.67 10.53 28.46
C ILE A 156 4.57 11.97 28.99
N ASP A 157 4.31 12.95 28.13
CA ASP A 157 4.19 14.36 28.57
C ASP A 157 3.01 14.55 29.52
N LEU A 158 1.89 13.85 29.31
CA LEU A 158 0.70 13.95 30.15
C LEU A 158 0.88 13.34 31.54
N GLU A 159 1.68 12.28 31.68
CA GLU A 159 1.98 11.67 32.98
C GLU A 159 2.86 12.55 33.89
N ASN A 160 3.58 13.51 33.31
CA ASN A 160 4.53 14.38 34.02
C ASN A 160 3.95 15.74 34.45
N THR A 161 2.65 15.99 34.24
CA THR A 161 1.92 17.22 34.60
C THR A 161 0.80 16.95 35.59
#